data_AF-A0A844EM30-F1
#
_entry.id   AF-A0A844EM30-F1
#
_cell.length_a   1.000
_cell.length_b   1.000
_cell.length_c   1.000
_cell.angle_alpha   90.00
_cell.angle_beta   90.00
_cell.angle_gamma   90.00
#
_symmetry.space_group_name_H-M   'P 1'
#
loop_
_entity.id
_entity.type
_entity.pdbx_description
1 polymer ?
#
loop_
_entity_poly.entity_id
_entity_poly.type
_entity_poly.pdbx_seq_one_letter_code
_entity_poly.pdbx_strand_id
1 'polypeptide(L)'
;KSNMVQKYIGKLLLYLTLSMTQTTFTMLGEMLIIGLRPRSLLAMLATAYLATIVFTIIMFTFVYMFGNVGKVFSVLMMIAQLFGTGGVYPLELIPNHLAALAPFLPFTYTIQAFREAIAGPIPSVYWQAMLSLAAFGALFLLIAPLRRVFAKPLSKMEKGFHKSQL
;
A
#
# COMPACT_ATOMS: atom_id res chain seq x y z
N LYS A 1 6.39 29.44 -11.20
CA LYS A 1 7.04 28.38 -10.38
C LYS A 1 5.95 27.44 -9.86
N SER A 2 5.94 26.16 -10.23
CA SER A 2 4.93 25.20 -9.75
C SER A 2 5.05 24.99 -8.24
N ASN A 3 3.91 25.04 -7.53
CA ASN A 3 3.82 24.88 -6.09
C ASN A 3 4.17 23.44 -5.68
N MET A 4 4.83 23.22 -4.53
CA MET A 4 5.34 21.90 -4.12
C MET A 4 4.23 20.83 -4.04
N VAL A 5 3.03 21.25 -3.64
CA VAL A 5 1.82 20.41 -3.59
C VAL A 5 1.37 19.98 -5.00
N GLN A 6 1.43 20.88 -6.00
CA GLN A 6 1.08 20.55 -7.38
C GLN A 6 2.02 19.49 -7.97
N LYS A 7 3.33 19.60 -7.68
CA LYS A 7 4.31 18.57 -8.11
C LYS A 7 4.07 17.22 -7.46
N TYR A 8 3.68 17.21 -6.18
CA TYR A 8 3.32 15.98 -5.47
C TYR A 8 2.09 15.33 -6.10
N ILE A 9 0.99 16.08 -6.22
CA ILE A 9 -0.28 15.59 -6.78
C ILE A 9 -0.09 15.10 -8.23
N GLY A 10 0.61 15.88 -9.07
CA GLY A 10 0.82 15.50 -10.47
C GLY A 10 1.57 14.18 -10.63
N LYS A 11 2.62 13.95 -9.82
CA LYS A 11 3.36 12.67 -9.85
C LYS A 11 2.55 11.53 -9.23
N LEU A 12 1.84 11.78 -8.13
CA LEU A 12 0.99 10.78 -7.49
C LEU A 12 -0.09 10.28 -8.47
N LEU A 13 -0.77 11.19 -9.17
CA LEU A 13 -1.79 10.84 -10.17
C LEU A 13 -1.20 9.99 -11.29
N LEU A 14 0.02 10.30 -11.76
CA LEU A 14 0.69 9.49 -12.78
C LEU A 14 0.93 8.05 -12.29
N TYR A 15 1.47 7.88 -11.08
CA TYR A 15 1.68 6.54 -10.52
C TYR A 15 0.37 5.81 -10.25
N LEU A 16 -0.67 6.52 -9.80
CA LEU A 16 -2.00 5.94 -9.62
C LEU A 16 -2.53 5.41 -10.95
N THR A 17 -2.55 6.20 -12.02
CA THR A 17 -3.05 5.74 -13.33
C THR A 17 -2.30 4.52 -13.85
N LEU A 18 -0.97 4.49 -13.71
CA LEU A 18 -0.15 3.32 -14.08
C LEU A 18 -0.54 2.08 -13.25
N SER A 19 -0.62 2.24 -11.93
CA SER A 19 -0.95 1.14 -11.02
C SER A 19 -2.37 0.63 -11.23
N MET A 20 -3.35 1.50 -11.47
CA MET A 20 -4.73 1.09 -11.75
C MET A 20 -4.83 0.31 -13.06
N THR A 21 -4.10 0.75 -14.09
CA THR A 21 -4.00 0.02 -15.35
C THR A 21 -3.42 -1.37 -15.12
N GLN A 22 -2.32 -1.47 -14.39
CA GLN A 22 -1.71 -2.76 -14.02
C GLN A 22 -2.69 -3.65 -13.25
N THR A 23 -3.41 -3.10 -12.28
CA THR A 23 -4.40 -3.83 -11.47
C THR A 23 -5.53 -4.39 -12.33
N THR A 24 -6.03 -3.63 -13.32
CA THR A 24 -7.01 -4.15 -14.28
C THR A 24 -6.47 -5.37 -15.01
N PHE A 25 -5.23 -5.31 -15.51
CA PHE A 25 -4.60 -6.46 -16.18
C PHE A 25 -4.42 -7.65 -15.24
N THR A 26 -4.00 -7.42 -13.99
CA THR A 26 -3.87 -8.48 -12.99
C THR A 26 -5.22 -9.14 -12.71
N MET A 27 -6.27 -8.35 -12.46
CA MET A 27 -7.62 -8.87 -12.21
C MET A 27 -8.18 -9.67 -13.40
N LEU A 28 -7.96 -9.18 -14.63
CA LEU A 28 -8.34 -9.91 -15.84
C LEU A 28 -7.56 -11.22 -15.98
N GLY A 29 -6.25 -11.22 -15.69
CA GLY A 29 -5.43 -12.42 -15.68
C GLY A 29 -5.93 -13.46 -14.67
N GLU A 30 -6.25 -13.03 -13.44
CA GLU A 30 -6.80 -13.91 -12.41
C GLU A 30 -8.15 -14.53 -12.81
N MET A 31 -9.05 -13.74 -13.41
CA MET A 31 -10.38 -14.24 -13.79
C MET A 31 -10.38 -15.07 -15.07
N LEU A 32 -9.59 -14.69 -16.08
CA LEU A 32 -9.62 -15.30 -17.41
C LEU A 32 -8.59 -16.41 -17.59
N ILE A 33 -7.38 -16.26 -17.04
CA ILE A 33 -6.28 -17.22 -17.22
C ILE A 33 -6.27 -18.23 -16.07
N ILE A 34 -6.30 -17.74 -14.83
CA ILE A 34 -6.30 -18.61 -13.64
C ILE A 34 -7.69 -19.23 -13.41
N GLY A 35 -8.75 -18.55 -13.87
CA GLY A 35 -10.13 -19.03 -13.74
C GLY A 35 -10.74 -18.76 -12.37
N LEU A 36 -10.23 -17.77 -11.62
CA LEU A 36 -10.78 -17.37 -10.33
C LEU A 36 -12.21 -16.83 -10.51
N ARG A 37 -13.17 -17.45 -9.82
CA ARG A 37 -14.58 -17.03 -9.81
C ARG A 37 -14.97 -16.57 -8.41
N PRO A 38 -14.77 -15.29 -8.07
CA PRO A 38 -15.13 -14.77 -6.76
C PRO A 38 -16.66 -14.80 -6.58
N ARG A 39 -17.13 -15.01 -5.35
CA ARG A 39 -18.57 -14.98 -5.06
C ARG A 39 -19.18 -13.60 -5.30
N SER A 40 -18.42 -12.54 -5.08
CA SER A 40 -18.82 -11.16 -5.39
C SER A 40 -17.78 -10.47 -6.26
N LEU A 41 -18.08 -10.34 -7.56
CA LEU A 41 -17.21 -9.66 -8.52
C LEU A 41 -16.97 -8.19 -8.14
N LEU A 42 -18.01 -7.50 -7.71
CA LEU A 42 -17.92 -6.09 -7.34
C LEU A 42 -17.02 -5.89 -6.11
N ALA A 43 -17.14 -6.75 -5.10
CA ALA A 43 -16.28 -6.69 -3.91
C ALA A 43 -14.81 -6.99 -4.27
N MET A 44 -14.58 -7.95 -5.16
CA MET A 44 -13.24 -8.28 -5.63
C MET A 44 -12.57 -7.08 -6.32
N LEU A 45 -13.27 -6.46 -7.28
CA LEU A 45 -12.76 -5.30 -8.00
C LEU A 45 -12.57 -4.09 -7.08
N ALA A 46 -13.55 -3.79 -6.22
CA ALA A 46 -13.45 -2.68 -5.27
C ALA A 46 -12.26 -2.85 -4.32
N THR A 47 -12.04 -4.06 -3.81
CA THR A 47 -10.88 -4.39 -2.97
C THR A 47 -9.57 -4.17 -3.71
N ALA A 48 -9.46 -4.69 -4.94
CA ALA A 48 -8.25 -4.59 -5.74
C ALA A 48 -7.88 -3.14 -6.06
N TYR A 49 -8.85 -2.33 -6.50
CA TYR A 49 -8.62 -0.92 -6.79
C TYR A 49 -8.31 -0.11 -5.53
N LEU A 50 -9.02 -0.34 -4.43
CA LEU A 50 -8.73 0.36 -3.17
C LEU A 50 -7.34 0.01 -2.65
N ALA A 51 -6.97 -1.27 -2.63
CA ALA A 51 -5.65 -1.72 -2.24
C ALA A 51 -4.58 -1.03 -3.10
N THR A 52 -4.75 -1.04 -4.43
CA THR A 52 -3.83 -0.39 -5.37
C THR A 52 -3.65 1.10 -5.05
N ILE A 53 -4.74 1.83 -4.81
CA ILE A 53 -4.67 3.25 -4.44
C ILE A 53 -3.86 3.43 -3.15
N VAL A 54 -4.22 2.68 -2.10
CA VAL A 54 -3.63 2.82 -0.77
C VAL A 54 -2.14 2.49 -0.78
N PHE A 55 -1.75 1.37 -1.37
CA PHE A 55 -0.34 0.98 -1.47
C PHE A 55 0.46 1.96 -2.32
N THR A 56 -0.08 2.43 -3.45
CA THR A 56 0.59 3.46 -4.26
C THR A 56 0.80 4.76 -3.48
N ILE A 57 -0.20 5.21 -2.72
CA ILE A 57 -0.08 6.39 -1.86
C ILE A 57 1.01 6.21 -0.81
N ILE A 58 1.02 5.08 -0.11
CA ILE A 58 2.01 4.80 0.95
C ILE A 58 3.42 4.79 0.37
N MET A 59 3.63 4.02 -0.70
CA MET A 59 4.93 3.87 -1.35
C MET A 59 5.44 5.20 -1.91
N PHE A 60 4.56 5.96 -2.57
CA PHE A 60 4.90 7.27 -3.10
C PHE A 60 5.21 8.26 -1.98
N THR A 61 4.46 8.24 -0.88
CA THR A 61 4.68 9.12 0.28
C THR A 61 6.05 8.86 0.90
N PHE A 62 6.44 7.59 1.09
CA PHE A 62 7.78 7.26 1.60
C PHE A 62 8.91 7.73 0.68
N VAL A 63 8.81 7.48 -0.63
CA VAL A 63 9.81 7.93 -1.60
C VAL A 63 9.86 9.46 -1.66
N TYR A 64 8.70 10.11 -1.60
CA TYR A 64 8.59 11.56 -1.57
C TYR A 64 9.22 12.16 -0.30
N MET A 65 9.01 11.53 0.86
CA MET A 65 9.54 11.97 2.14
C MET A 65 11.04 11.74 2.29
N PHE A 66 11.55 10.58 1.86
CA PHE A 66 12.92 10.14 2.17
C PHE A 66 13.85 10.00 0.95
N GLY A 67 13.38 10.30 -0.26
CA GLY A 67 14.20 10.22 -1.48
C GLY A 67 14.64 8.78 -1.79
N ASN A 68 15.91 8.58 -2.13
CA ASN A 68 16.44 7.25 -2.47
C ASN A 68 16.37 6.25 -1.30
N VAL A 69 16.60 6.72 -0.07
CA VAL A 69 16.44 5.88 1.14
C VAL A 69 14.98 5.43 1.29
N GLY A 70 14.02 6.30 0.93
CA GLY A 70 12.60 5.97 0.92
C GLY A 70 12.24 4.80 0.01
N LYS A 71 12.93 4.63 -1.12
CA LYS A 71 12.71 3.48 -2.01
C LYS A 71 13.06 2.16 -1.32
N VAL A 72 14.17 2.13 -0.58
CA VAL A 72 14.58 0.94 0.18
C VAL A 72 13.56 0.64 1.27
N PHE A 73 13.14 1.65 2.05
CA PHE A 73 12.11 1.47 3.07
C PHE A 73 10.79 0.97 2.51
N SER A 74 10.35 1.52 1.39
CA SER A 74 9.14 1.09 0.68
C SER A 74 9.19 -0.41 0.34
N VAL A 75 10.31 -0.90 -0.19
CA VAL A 75 10.48 -2.34 -0.50
C VAL A 75 10.50 -3.19 0.76
N LEU A 76 11.28 -2.80 1.78
CA LEU A 76 11.35 -3.54 3.05
C LEU A 76 9.99 -3.64 3.74
N MET A 77 9.22 -2.56 3.71
CA MET A 77 7.87 -2.52 4.27
C MET A 77 6.90 -3.42 3.50
N MET A 78 7.02 -3.56 2.18
CA MET A 78 6.25 -4.55 1.41
C MET A 78 6.60 -5.98 1.77
N ILE A 79 7.90 -6.28 1.92
CA ILE A 79 8.36 -7.60 2.31
C ILE A 79 7.85 -7.96 3.72
N ALA A 80 7.97 -7.03 4.68
CA ALA A 80 7.52 -7.25 6.04
C ALA A 80 6.00 -7.54 6.11
N GLN A 81 5.20 -6.86 5.29
CA GLN A 81 3.77 -7.10 5.21
C GLN A 81 3.42 -8.47 4.63
N LEU A 82 4.11 -8.88 3.57
CA LEU A 82 3.85 -10.19 2.95
C LEU A 82 3.96 -11.34 3.96
N PHE A 83 4.94 -11.29 4.85
CA PHE A 83 5.15 -12.30 5.89
C PHE A 83 4.35 -12.06 7.17
N GLY A 84 4.05 -10.80 7.50
CA GLY A 84 3.47 -10.42 8.79
C GLY A 84 1.93 -10.44 8.87
N THR A 85 1.22 -10.49 7.74
CA THR A 85 -0.24 -10.23 7.73
C THR A 85 -1.11 -11.42 7.35
N GLY A 86 -0.56 -12.63 7.41
CA GLY A 86 -1.31 -13.85 7.10
C GLY A 86 -1.49 -14.12 5.59
N GLY A 87 -0.67 -13.49 4.74
CA GLY A 87 -0.77 -13.59 3.28
C GLY A 87 -0.20 -14.90 2.73
N VAL A 88 0.95 -15.34 3.26
CA VAL A 88 1.61 -16.59 2.87
C VAL A 88 1.21 -17.76 3.76
N TYR A 89 1.09 -17.51 5.07
CA TYR A 89 0.67 -18.49 6.07
C TYR A 89 -0.53 -17.98 6.85
N PRO A 90 -1.43 -18.84 7.35
CA PRO A 90 -2.45 -18.45 8.32
C PRO A 90 -1.83 -17.67 9.49
N LEU A 91 -2.53 -16.64 9.98
CA LEU A 91 -2.02 -15.76 11.05
C LEU A 91 -1.76 -16.54 12.34
N GLU A 92 -2.50 -17.63 12.54
CA GLU A 92 -2.41 -18.55 13.66
C GLU A 92 -1.10 -19.36 13.69
N LEU A 93 -0.42 -19.48 12.55
CA LEU A 93 0.87 -20.18 12.44
C LEU A 93 2.06 -19.23 12.58
N ILE A 94 1.82 -17.92 12.58
CA ILE A 94 2.86 -16.90 12.71
C ILE A 94 3.19 -16.72 14.19
N PRO A 95 4.47 -16.63 14.59
CA PRO A 95 4.82 -16.37 15.98
C PRO A 95 4.13 -15.12 16.53
N ASN A 96 3.64 -15.19 17.77
CA ASN A 96 2.79 -14.14 18.39
C ASN A 96 3.39 -12.72 18.28
N HIS A 97 4.72 -12.60 18.39
CA HIS A 97 5.42 -11.33 18.29
C HIS A 97 5.37 -10.70 16.89
N LEU A 98 5.35 -11.52 15.82
CA LEU A 98 5.15 -11.06 14.45
C LEU A 98 3.67 -10.80 14.16
N ALA A 99 2.78 -11.69 14.62
CA ALA A 99 1.34 -11.55 14.43
C ALA A 99 0.79 -10.27 15.08
N ALA A 100 1.39 -9.81 16.19
CA ALA A 100 1.05 -8.55 16.85
C ALA A 100 1.27 -7.31 15.97
N LEU A 101 2.09 -7.39 14.91
CA LEU A 101 2.29 -6.31 13.96
C LEU A 101 1.19 -6.24 12.91
N ALA A 102 0.47 -7.34 12.65
CA ALA A 102 -0.53 -7.43 11.59
C ALA A 102 -1.59 -6.31 11.63
N PRO A 103 -2.15 -5.91 12.79
CA PRO A 103 -3.15 -4.83 12.84
C PRO A 103 -2.62 -3.47 12.36
N PHE A 104 -1.30 -3.26 12.41
CA PHE A 104 -0.67 -2.00 11.98
C PHE A 104 -0.27 -2.00 10.50
N LEU A 105 -0.60 -3.07 9.77
CA LEU A 105 -0.21 -3.29 8.40
C LEU A 105 -1.44 -3.29 7.49
N PRO A 106 -1.55 -2.38 6.51
CA PRO A 106 -2.71 -2.31 5.63
C PRO A 106 -2.98 -3.63 4.88
N PHE A 107 -1.94 -4.43 4.64
CA PHE A 107 -2.09 -5.70 3.92
C PHE A 107 -2.95 -6.73 4.65
N THR A 108 -3.06 -6.65 5.99
CA THR A 108 -3.99 -7.48 6.78
C THR A 108 -5.43 -7.28 6.34
N TYR A 109 -5.84 -6.03 6.21
CA TYR A 109 -7.21 -5.66 5.82
C TYR A 109 -7.46 -5.96 4.34
N THR A 110 -6.44 -5.82 3.48
CA THR A 110 -6.53 -6.22 2.08
C THR A 110 -6.79 -7.72 1.93
N ILE A 111 -6.04 -8.57 2.64
CA ILE A 111 -6.23 -10.02 2.62
C ILE A 111 -7.62 -10.40 3.12
N GLN A 112 -8.07 -9.77 4.22
CA GLN A 112 -9.41 -10.00 4.76
C GLN A 112 -10.50 -9.65 3.73
N ALA A 113 -10.43 -8.47 3.10
CA ALA A 113 -11.39 -8.05 2.10
C ALA A 113 -11.40 -8.96 0.85
N PHE A 114 -10.24 -9.43 0.39
CA PHE A 114 -10.16 -10.40 -0.71
C PHE A 114 -10.75 -11.76 -0.33
N ARG A 115 -10.49 -12.26 0.89
CA ARG A 115 -11.09 -13.51 1.38
C ARG A 115 -12.61 -13.43 1.39
N GLU A 116 -13.16 -12.33 1.89
CA GLU A 116 -14.61 -12.06 1.88
C GLU A 116 -15.17 -11.98 0.46
N ALA A 117 -14.49 -11.28 -0.45
CA ALA A 117 -14.93 -11.17 -1.85
C ALA A 117 -14.96 -12.53 -2.57
N ILE A 118 -13.99 -13.40 -2.29
CA ILE A 118 -13.87 -14.74 -2.89
C ILE A 118 -14.89 -15.70 -2.27
N ALA A 119 -14.95 -15.79 -0.94
CA ALA A 119 -15.77 -16.78 -0.23
C ALA A 119 -17.26 -16.42 -0.17
N GLY A 120 -17.60 -15.13 -0.24
CA GLY A 120 -18.96 -14.62 -0.04
C GLY A 120 -18.98 -13.60 1.08
N PRO A 121 -19.07 -12.29 0.77
CA PRO A 121 -18.77 -11.26 1.75
C PRO A 121 -19.85 -11.15 2.81
N ILE A 122 -19.45 -11.28 4.07
CA ILE A 122 -20.23 -10.81 5.21
C ILE A 122 -20.11 -9.28 5.23
N PRO A 123 -21.19 -8.51 5.00
CA PRO A 123 -21.08 -7.07 4.73
C PRO A 123 -20.37 -6.29 5.84
N SER A 124 -20.58 -6.66 7.11
CA SER A 124 -19.95 -5.99 8.25
C SER A 124 -18.43 -6.16 8.26
N VAL A 125 -17.95 -7.40 8.07
CA VAL A 125 -16.51 -7.73 8.06
C VAL A 125 -15.83 -7.08 6.86
N TYR A 126 -16.45 -7.19 5.68
CA TYR A 126 -15.93 -6.61 4.46
C TYR A 126 -15.79 -5.08 4.56
N TRP A 127 -16.84 -4.38 5.03
CA TRP A 127 -16.79 -2.92 5.14
C TRP A 127 -15.82 -2.45 6.22
N GLN A 128 -15.69 -3.16 7.33
CA GLN A 128 -14.67 -2.85 8.34
C GLN A 128 -13.26 -2.94 7.75
N ALA A 129 -12.96 -3.98 6.96
CA ALA A 129 -11.69 -4.13 6.28
C ALA A 129 -11.45 -3.00 5.25
N MET A 130 -12.45 -2.70 4.42
CA MET A 130 -12.37 -1.63 3.42
C MET A 130 -12.16 -0.25 4.06
N LEU A 131 -12.88 0.06 5.14
CA LEU A 131 -12.74 1.33 5.86
C LEU A 131 -11.39 1.44 6.55
N SER A 132 -10.91 0.35 7.16
CA SER A 132 -9.57 0.32 7.78
C SER A 132 -8.49 0.57 6.74
N LEU A 133 -8.57 -0.11 5.58
CA LEU A 133 -7.65 0.10 4.47
C LEU A 133 -7.68 1.54 3.93
N ALA A 134 -8.88 2.11 3.76
CA ALA A 134 -9.05 3.50 3.35
C ALA A 134 -8.47 4.48 4.38
N ALA A 135 -8.60 4.19 5.67
CA ALA A 135 -8.03 5.00 6.75
C ALA A 135 -6.49 5.06 6.69
N PHE A 136 -5.82 3.95 6.35
CA PHE A 136 -4.37 3.96 6.08
C PHE A 136 -4.03 4.89 4.90
N GLY A 137 -4.75 4.80 3.79
CA GLY A 137 -4.54 5.70 2.65
C GLY A 137 -4.71 7.17 3.02
N ALA A 138 -5.78 7.49 3.75
CA ALA A 138 -6.04 8.85 4.23
C ALA A 138 -4.94 9.36 5.18
N LEU A 139 -4.50 8.52 6.13
CA LEU A 139 -3.42 8.86 7.06
C LEU A 139 -2.14 9.23 6.30
N PHE A 140 -1.72 8.43 5.32
CA PHE A 140 -0.51 8.70 4.55
C PHE A 140 -0.63 9.94 3.65
N LEU A 141 -1.81 10.22 3.10
CA LEU A 141 -2.07 11.48 2.39
C LEU A 141 -1.94 12.70 3.31
N LEU A 142 -2.39 12.59 4.56
CA LEU A 142 -2.27 13.67 5.56
C LEU A 142 -0.82 13.87 6.03
N ILE A 143 -0.02 12.81 6.06
CA ILE A 143 1.42 12.88 6.39
C ILE A 143 2.23 13.52 5.26
N ALA A 144 1.85 13.32 3.99
CA ALA A 144 2.59 13.83 2.82
C ALA A 144 2.93 15.34 2.86
N PRO A 145 2.03 16.28 3.22
CA PRO A 145 2.37 17.71 3.34
C PRO A 145 3.35 18.02 4.48
N LEU A 146 3.50 17.13 5.47
CA LEU A 146 4.41 17.29 6.61
C LEU A 146 5.89 17.20 6.23
N ARG A 147 6.23 16.81 4.99
CA ARG A 147 7.60 16.79 4.44
C ARG A 147 8.36 18.10 4.69
N ARG A 148 7.68 19.26 4.75
CA ARG A 148 8.32 20.56 5.03
C ARG A 148 9.13 20.56 6.34
N VAL A 149 8.70 19.78 7.33
CA VAL A 149 9.38 19.64 8.63
C VAL A 149 10.63 18.77 8.53
N PHE A 150 10.58 17.70 7.72
CA PHE A 150 11.66 16.72 7.57
C PHE A 150 12.65 17.00 6.43
N ALA A 151 12.40 18.03 5.61
CA ALA A 151 13.27 18.39 4.48
C ALA A 151 14.71 18.76 4.91
N LYS A 152 14.88 19.40 6.08
CA LYS A 152 16.19 19.82 6.60
C LYS A 152 17.10 18.65 6.99
N PRO A 153 16.68 17.69 7.84
CA PRO A 153 17.51 16.53 8.20
C PRO A 153 17.81 15.63 6.99
N LEU A 154 16.89 15.50 6.04
CA LEU A 154 17.06 14.63 4.87
C LEU A 154 18.17 15.10 3.92
N SER A 155 18.24 16.41 3.66
CA SER A 155 19.29 17.00 2.82
C SER A 155 20.70 16.80 3.41
N LYS A 156 20.78 16.59 4.73
CA LYS A 156 22.03 16.35 5.45
C LYS A 156 22.49 14.88 5.30
N MET A 157 21.55 13.93 5.28
CA MET A 157 21.84 12.51 5.02
C MET A 157 22.24 12.25 3.56
N GLU A 158 21.54 12.84 2.59
CA GLU A 158 21.83 12.65 1.16
C GLU A 158 23.20 13.24 0.77
N LYS A 159 23.57 14.39 1.36
CA LYS A 159 24.93 14.95 1.25
C LYS A 159 25.98 14.07 1.92
N GLY A 160 25.65 13.37 3.00
CA GLY A 160 26.53 12.40 3.66
C GLY A 160 26.84 11.19 2.77
N PHE A 161 25.82 10.62 2.13
CA PHE A 161 25.98 9.51 1.18
C PHE A 161 26.85 9.89 -0.02
N HIS A 162 26.58 11.02 -0.67
CA HIS A 162 27.41 11.48 -1.80
C HIS A 162 28.86 11.80 -1.40
N LYS A 163 29.10 12.21 -0.14
CA LYS A 163 30.45 12.47 0.36
C LYS A 163 31.21 11.18 0.71
N SER A 164 30.52 10.04 0.80
CA SER A 164 31.09 8.76 1.21
C SER A 164 31.43 7.84 0.03
N GLN A 165 31.14 8.25 -1.23
CA GLN A 165 31.35 7.47 -2.47
C GLN A 165 30.97 5.98 -2.36
N LEU A 166 29.86 5.70 -1.67
CA LEU A 166 29.14 4.42 -1.69
C LEU A 166 27.75 4.64 -2.28
#